data_AF-A0A964GZY8-F1
#
_entry.id   AF-A0A964GZY8-F1
#
_cell.length_a   1.000
_cell.length_b   1.000
_cell.length_c   1.000
_cell.angle_alpha   90.00
_cell.angle_beta   90.00
_cell.angle_gamma   90.00
#
_symmetry.space_group_name_H-M   'P 1'
#
loop_
_entity.id
_entity.type
_entity.pdbx_description
1 polymer ?
#
loop_
_entity_poly.entity_id
_entity_poly.type
_entity_poly.pdbx_seq_one_letter_code
_entity_poly.pdbx_strand_id
1 'polypeptide(L)'
;MVATDRPRKVVGTRPVRPDGVDKVTGRARYGADVRFPGMLFGRILRSPHAHALIKRIDTSKAEALPGVRGVLTNADFPRQPDEVVSIGELTGNLSEMLDQVLASDKALYRGHAIAAVCATDPHIAEDALDLIEVEYEVLQPVLDAQEAMRAGAPQLHPGMVTQEMGGIFDGATGEVGTEQTNAAKHVAFSKGDVEAGFAAADVIIEREFDTAMYHQGYIEPHNGTAMWNADDRVQVWSSTQGQFEVRDQTAVLCGLPTSRVTVEPVEIGGGFGGKTHVFMEPIAALLSKRTGRPVKMIMTRQEVFEGTGPTSGTHNRVKIGAKRDGTITAMDAELIFEAGAYPGSPFTAGAMCAFGPYDVPNMTVEGWDVVVNKPKVGAYRAPGAPAAEFAVESVIDELAQRLDIDPLEFRLKNASTEGTQRADGATFGVIGNVETMQAVQSSDHYRSELSGKYRGRGVASGFWFNVGFTSAAHASVHADGTVSLVLGSADIGGSRAALAMQFAETMGIAYEAVNPLVVNTDSVG
;
A
#
# COMPACT_ATOMS: atom_id res chain seq x y z
N MET A 1 18.33 -5.91 -18.26
CA MET A 1 19.51 -5.02 -18.07
C MET A 1 20.66 -5.61 -18.87
N VAL A 2 21.20 -4.89 -19.85
CA VAL A 2 22.46 -5.30 -20.48
C VAL A 2 23.55 -5.04 -19.45
N ALA A 3 24.10 -6.09 -18.85
CA ALA A 3 25.34 -5.99 -18.10
C ALA A 3 26.41 -5.55 -19.10
N THR A 4 26.83 -4.28 -19.02
CA THR A 4 27.98 -3.81 -19.76
C THR A 4 29.23 -4.36 -19.08
N ASP A 5 30.11 -5.02 -19.83
CA ASP A 5 31.42 -5.52 -19.35
C ASP A 5 32.41 -4.40 -18.94
N ARG A 6 31.94 -3.17 -18.76
CA ARG A 6 32.77 -2.05 -18.33
C ARG A 6 32.84 -2.03 -16.80
N PRO A 7 34.04 -1.98 -16.22
CA PRO A 7 34.18 -1.82 -14.78
C PRO A 7 33.48 -0.52 -14.34
N ARG A 8 32.49 -0.66 -13.45
CA ARG A 8 31.73 0.46 -12.89
C ARG A 8 32.56 1.15 -11.82
N LYS A 9 32.59 2.48 -11.84
CA LYS A 9 33.39 3.27 -10.87
C LYS A 9 32.56 3.74 -9.66
N VAL A 10 31.27 3.97 -9.87
CA VAL A 10 30.35 4.56 -8.91
C VAL A 10 29.23 3.58 -8.57
N VAL A 11 28.54 3.02 -9.58
CA VAL A 11 27.42 2.08 -9.35
C VAL A 11 27.94 0.79 -8.71
N GLY A 12 27.37 0.43 -7.56
CA GLY A 12 27.78 -0.73 -6.76
C GLY A 12 28.73 -0.39 -5.60
N THR A 13 29.15 0.87 -5.47
CA THR A 13 29.93 1.35 -4.32
C THR A 13 29.03 1.77 -3.14
N ARG A 14 29.61 2.27 -2.04
CA ARG A 14 28.90 2.65 -0.80
C ARG A 14 29.16 4.12 -0.43
N PRO A 15 28.71 5.10 -1.25
CA PRO A 15 28.94 6.51 -0.97
C PRO A 15 28.12 7.00 0.24
N VAL A 16 28.51 8.14 0.80
CA VAL A 16 27.71 8.83 1.83
C VAL A 16 26.41 9.32 1.20
N ARG A 17 25.29 9.09 1.87
CA ARG A 17 23.99 9.53 1.37
C ARG A 17 23.87 11.07 1.37
N PRO A 18 23.25 11.69 0.37
CA PRO A 18 23.11 13.15 0.27
C PRO A 18 22.28 13.74 1.42
N ASP A 19 21.33 12.96 1.93
CA ASP A 19 20.40 13.33 3.01
C ASP A 19 20.87 12.89 4.41
N GLY A 20 22.02 12.22 4.50
CA GLY A 20 22.49 11.58 5.73
C GLY A 20 22.83 12.58 6.83
N VAL A 21 23.56 13.65 6.50
CA VAL A 21 24.03 14.64 7.49
C VAL A 21 22.85 15.35 8.16
N ASP A 22 21.85 15.76 7.38
CA ASP A 22 20.69 16.47 7.92
C ASP A 22 19.84 15.58 8.83
N LYS A 23 19.74 14.28 8.52
CA LYS A 23 19.04 13.30 9.35
C LYS A 23 19.74 13.06 10.68
N VAL A 24 21.06 12.88 10.69
CA VAL A 24 21.81 12.59 11.94
C VAL A 24 22.05 13.83 12.81
N THR A 25 21.89 15.03 12.26
CA THR A 25 22.06 16.30 13.00
C THR A 25 20.74 16.94 13.40
N GLY A 26 19.59 16.36 13.02
CA GLY A 26 18.27 16.93 13.30
C GLY A 26 17.92 18.17 12.48
N ARG A 27 18.60 18.40 11.36
CA ARG A 27 18.31 19.51 10.42
C ARG A 27 17.29 19.12 9.34
N ALA A 28 17.13 17.83 9.09
CA ALA A 28 16.12 17.31 8.17
C ALA A 28 14.73 17.76 8.63
N ARG A 29 13.92 18.28 7.70
CA ARG A 29 12.56 18.77 8.00
C ARG A 29 11.53 17.71 7.66
N TYR A 30 10.83 17.26 8.68
CA TYR A 30 9.70 16.33 8.58
C TYR A 30 8.38 17.11 8.58
N GLY A 31 7.27 16.44 8.34
CA GLY A 31 5.97 17.13 8.23
C GLY A 31 5.52 17.80 9.53
N ALA A 32 5.91 17.21 10.66
CA ALA A 32 5.72 17.80 11.98
C ALA A 32 6.53 19.09 12.19
N ASP A 33 7.52 19.42 11.35
CA ASP A 33 8.37 20.61 11.49
C ASP A 33 7.87 21.81 10.68
N VAL A 34 6.92 21.61 9.76
CA VAL A 34 6.30 22.68 8.97
C VAL A 34 5.62 23.70 9.91
N ARG A 35 5.93 24.99 9.73
CA ARG A 35 5.40 26.11 10.52
C ARG A 35 5.15 27.31 9.63
N PHE A 36 4.00 27.95 9.84
CA PHE A 36 3.65 29.23 9.23
C PHE A 36 3.16 30.23 10.28
N PRO A 37 3.38 31.54 10.10
CA PRO A 37 2.75 32.56 10.91
C PRO A 37 1.22 32.44 10.84
N GLY A 38 0.55 32.49 11.99
CA GLY A 38 -0.91 32.40 12.04
C GLY A 38 -1.47 31.06 11.58
N MET A 39 -0.69 29.98 11.56
CA MET A 39 -1.21 28.64 11.26
C MET A 39 -2.30 28.21 12.28
N LEU A 40 -3.27 27.43 11.82
CA LEU A 40 -4.30 26.78 12.64
C LEU A 40 -3.99 25.29 12.78
N PHE A 41 -4.53 24.68 13.82
CA PHE A 41 -4.35 23.26 14.12
C PHE A 41 -5.66 22.53 13.89
N GLY A 42 -5.63 21.50 13.06
CA GLY A 42 -6.78 20.67 12.76
C GLY A 42 -6.80 19.34 13.51
N ARG A 43 -8.00 18.85 13.78
CA ARG A 43 -8.30 17.53 14.38
C ARG A 43 -9.51 16.90 13.70
N ILE A 44 -9.60 15.57 13.79
CA ILE A 44 -10.66 14.77 13.16
C ILE A 44 -11.44 14.04 14.26
N LEU A 45 -12.75 14.23 14.29
CA LEU A 45 -13.66 13.40 15.05
C LEU A 45 -13.78 12.04 14.36
N ARG A 46 -13.63 10.96 15.13
CA ARG A 46 -13.67 9.59 14.61
C ARG A 46 -14.81 8.79 15.22
N SER A 47 -15.39 7.89 14.43
CA SER A 47 -16.48 7.02 14.84
C SER A 47 -16.05 6.10 16.00
N PRO A 48 -16.84 5.99 17.07
CA PRO A 48 -16.66 4.96 18.08
C PRO A 48 -17.23 3.60 17.66
N HIS A 49 -17.96 3.52 16.55
CA HIS A 49 -18.70 2.34 16.10
C HIS A 49 -18.08 1.66 14.89
N ALA A 50 -18.07 0.33 14.88
CA ALA A 50 -17.60 -0.48 13.75
C ALA A 50 -18.59 -0.51 12.57
N HIS A 51 -19.88 -0.30 12.81
CA HIS A 51 -20.88 -0.20 11.77
C HIS A 51 -22.06 0.65 12.28
N ALA A 52 -22.36 1.77 11.63
CA ALA A 52 -23.50 2.60 11.99
C ALA A 52 -23.96 3.48 10.82
N LEU A 53 -25.26 3.75 10.71
CA LEU A 53 -25.76 4.85 9.90
C LEU A 53 -25.56 6.16 10.65
N ILE A 54 -25.13 7.21 9.95
CA ILE A 54 -25.00 8.57 10.47
C ILE A 54 -26.33 9.28 10.19
N LYS A 55 -27.15 9.51 11.22
CA LYS A 55 -28.46 10.14 11.06
C LYS A 55 -28.36 11.66 11.03
N ARG A 56 -27.45 12.21 11.83
CA ARG A 56 -27.22 13.65 11.96
C ARG A 56 -25.85 13.93 12.57
N ILE A 57 -25.22 15.01 12.12
CA ILE A 57 -24.04 15.62 12.75
C ILE A 57 -24.43 17.06 13.14
N ASP A 58 -24.28 17.41 14.42
CA ASP A 58 -24.48 18.77 14.92
C ASP A 58 -23.15 19.36 15.39
N THR A 59 -22.70 20.38 14.66
CA THR A 59 -21.41 21.08 14.88
C THR A 59 -21.56 22.38 15.65
N SER A 60 -22.80 22.80 15.98
CA SER A 60 -23.10 24.15 16.44
C SER A 60 -22.36 24.56 17.72
N LYS A 61 -22.19 23.63 18.66
CA LYS A 61 -21.45 23.87 19.91
C LYS A 61 -19.94 23.99 19.66
N ALA A 62 -19.38 23.16 18.79
CA ALA A 62 -17.98 23.23 18.40
C ALA A 62 -17.68 24.54 17.66
N GLU A 63 -18.55 24.97 16.74
CA GLU A 63 -18.40 26.24 16.03
C GLU A 63 -18.48 27.47 16.95
N ALA A 64 -19.28 27.39 18.02
CA ALA A 64 -19.39 28.46 19.01
C ALA A 64 -18.21 28.52 20.00
N LEU A 65 -17.36 27.50 20.07
CA LEU A 65 -16.24 27.46 21.01
C LEU A 65 -15.19 28.54 20.67
N PRO A 66 -14.83 29.45 21.61
CA PRO A 66 -13.83 30.47 21.36
C PRO A 66 -12.47 29.88 20.97
N GLY A 67 -12.01 30.22 19.78
CA GLY A 67 -10.72 29.75 19.24
C GLY A 67 -10.88 28.77 18.08
N VAL A 68 -12.05 28.13 17.95
CA VAL A 68 -12.43 27.40 16.73
C VAL A 68 -12.61 28.40 15.59
N ARG A 69 -12.18 28.01 14.39
CA ARG A 69 -12.20 28.83 13.17
C ARG A 69 -12.88 28.16 11.99
N GLY A 70 -13.06 26.85 12.04
CA GLY A 70 -13.83 26.13 11.04
C GLY A 70 -14.11 24.71 11.51
N VAL A 71 -15.28 24.20 11.12
CA VAL A 71 -15.67 22.80 11.23
C VAL A 71 -16.03 22.32 9.82
N LEU A 72 -15.72 21.08 9.47
CA LEU A 72 -16.08 20.45 8.20
C LEU A 72 -16.71 19.08 8.45
N THR A 73 -17.61 18.70 7.56
CA THR A 73 -18.14 17.36 7.37
C THR A 73 -17.98 16.96 5.90
N ASN A 74 -18.34 15.73 5.54
CA ASN A 74 -18.36 15.29 4.14
C ASN A 74 -19.16 16.26 3.24
N ALA A 75 -20.26 16.83 3.75
CA ALA A 75 -21.13 17.74 3.00
C ALA A 75 -20.47 19.04 2.54
N ASP A 76 -19.31 19.40 3.09
CA ASP A 76 -18.54 20.58 2.70
C ASP A 76 -17.61 20.33 1.50
N PHE A 77 -17.44 19.07 1.10
CA PHE A 77 -16.72 18.71 -0.11
C PHE A 77 -17.61 18.82 -1.35
N PRO A 78 -17.05 19.11 -2.53
CA PRO A 78 -17.73 18.88 -3.80
C PRO A 78 -18.25 17.44 -3.87
N ARG A 79 -19.51 17.28 -4.27
CA ARG A 79 -20.11 15.95 -4.45
C ARG A 79 -19.32 15.17 -5.50
N GLN A 80 -18.81 14.02 -5.10
CA GLN A 80 -18.11 13.09 -5.99
C GLN A 80 -19.10 12.12 -6.63
N PRO A 81 -18.95 11.78 -7.92
CA PRO A 81 -19.76 10.76 -8.55
C PRO A 81 -19.38 9.37 -8.05
N ASP A 82 -20.34 8.45 -8.11
CA ASP A 82 -20.11 7.02 -7.91
C ASP A 82 -19.52 6.43 -9.20
N GLU A 83 -18.25 6.73 -9.44
CA GLU A 83 -17.53 6.39 -10.67
C GLU A 83 -16.11 5.94 -10.35
N VAL A 84 -15.70 4.83 -10.97
CA VAL A 84 -14.32 4.33 -10.92
C VAL A 84 -13.49 5.08 -11.94
N VAL A 85 -12.46 5.77 -11.46
CA VAL A 85 -11.53 6.52 -12.31
C VAL A 85 -10.09 6.21 -11.95
N SER A 86 -9.18 6.48 -12.88
CA SER A 86 -7.73 6.46 -12.61
C SER A 86 -7.26 7.86 -12.24
N ILE A 87 -6.73 8.01 -11.03
CA ILE A 87 -6.13 9.24 -10.50
C ILE A 87 -4.64 8.97 -10.27
N GLY A 88 -3.79 9.51 -11.14
CA GLY A 88 -2.37 9.17 -11.16
C GLY A 88 -2.18 7.67 -11.41
N GLU A 89 -1.41 7.01 -10.55
CA GLU A 89 -1.13 5.57 -10.60
C GLU A 89 -2.18 4.68 -9.91
N LEU A 90 -3.27 5.28 -9.39
CA LEU A 90 -4.28 4.58 -8.60
C LEU A 90 -5.63 4.58 -9.32
N THR A 91 -6.31 3.44 -9.31
CA THR A 91 -7.71 3.32 -9.77
C THR A 91 -8.61 3.13 -8.56
N GLY A 92 -9.70 3.89 -8.47
CA GLY A 92 -10.64 3.80 -7.37
C GLY A 92 -11.93 4.57 -7.62
N ASN A 93 -12.94 4.32 -6.78
CA ASN A 93 -14.20 5.03 -6.83
C ASN A 93 -14.08 6.40 -6.12
N LEU A 94 -14.54 7.47 -6.78
CA LEU A 94 -14.43 8.83 -6.24
C LEU A 94 -15.28 9.07 -4.99
N SER A 95 -16.49 8.52 -4.95
CA SER A 95 -17.38 8.63 -3.79
C SER A 95 -16.80 7.90 -2.57
N GLU A 96 -16.30 6.68 -2.77
CA GLU A 96 -15.64 5.91 -1.72
C GLU A 96 -14.34 6.57 -1.23
N MET A 97 -13.59 7.21 -2.13
CA MET A 97 -12.38 7.95 -1.77
C MET A 97 -12.70 9.15 -0.89
N LEU A 98 -13.78 9.88 -1.19
CA LEU A 98 -14.24 10.97 -0.34
C LEU A 98 -14.72 10.43 1.03
N ASP A 99 -15.47 9.33 1.04
CA ASP A 99 -15.93 8.74 2.31
C ASP A 99 -14.78 8.26 3.19
N GLN A 100 -13.68 7.76 2.60
CA GLN A 100 -12.45 7.43 3.34
C GLN A 100 -11.82 8.65 4.02
N VAL A 101 -11.98 9.85 3.44
CA VAL A 101 -11.48 11.12 4.01
C VAL A 101 -12.41 11.61 5.12
N LEU A 102 -13.72 11.66 4.86
CA LEU A 102 -14.77 11.93 5.86
C LEU A 102 -16.02 11.16 5.45
N ALA A 103 -16.55 10.33 6.35
CA ALA A 103 -17.74 9.55 6.12
C ALA A 103 -18.97 10.43 5.78
N SER A 104 -19.74 10.03 4.77
CA SER A 104 -21.05 10.60 4.46
C SER A 104 -22.17 9.96 5.29
N ASP A 105 -22.70 8.84 4.83
CA ASP A 105 -23.93 8.23 5.32
C ASP A 105 -23.68 7.13 6.37
N LYS A 106 -22.48 6.53 6.36
CA LYS A 106 -22.14 5.39 7.22
C LYS A 106 -20.76 5.50 7.86
N ALA A 107 -20.69 5.14 9.14
CA ALA A 107 -19.44 4.73 9.76
C ALA A 107 -19.25 3.22 9.53
N LEU A 108 -18.17 2.83 8.85
CA LEU A 108 -17.91 1.43 8.46
C LEU A 108 -16.83 0.74 9.29
N TYR A 109 -16.17 1.47 10.20
CA TYR A 109 -15.21 0.93 11.16
C TYR A 109 -15.01 1.88 12.33
N ARG A 110 -14.57 1.35 13.47
CA ARG A 110 -14.17 2.18 14.63
C ARG A 110 -12.91 2.94 14.25
N GLY A 111 -12.95 4.25 14.31
CA GLY A 111 -11.89 5.13 13.80
C GLY A 111 -12.24 5.85 12.49
N HIS A 112 -13.37 5.52 11.83
CA HIS A 112 -13.79 6.19 10.59
C HIS A 112 -13.95 7.69 10.81
N ALA A 113 -13.32 8.51 9.98
CA ALA A 113 -13.36 9.97 10.11
C ALA A 113 -14.79 10.50 9.85
N ILE A 114 -15.31 11.37 10.72
CA ILE A 114 -16.71 11.84 10.67
C ILE A 114 -16.80 13.34 10.39
N ALA A 115 -16.03 14.12 11.13
CA ALA A 115 -15.98 15.56 11.02
C ALA A 115 -14.57 16.04 11.33
N ALA A 116 -14.23 17.25 10.93
CA ALA A 116 -12.94 17.87 11.23
C ALA A 116 -13.13 19.28 11.76
N VAL A 117 -12.23 19.73 12.63
CA VAL A 117 -12.21 21.09 13.17
C VAL A 117 -10.84 21.71 12.94
N CYS A 118 -10.77 23.04 12.89
CA CYS A 118 -9.51 23.76 13.09
C CYS A 118 -9.67 24.89 14.11
N ALA A 119 -8.63 25.07 14.92
CA ALA A 119 -8.59 26.10 15.96
C ALA A 119 -7.23 26.80 16.01
N THR A 120 -7.18 27.91 16.76
CA THR A 120 -5.94 28.69 16.97
C THR A 120 -4.90 27.99 17.83
N ASP A 121 -5.31 26.95 18.56
CA ASP A 121 -4.49 26.17 19.48
C ASP A 121 -4.85 24.68 19.32
N PRO A 122 -3.86 23.76 19.39
CA PRO A 122 -4.12 22.33 19.22
C PRO A 122 -5.03 21.75 20.31
N HIS A 123 -5.00 22.25 21.55
CA HIS A 123 -5.86 21.76 22.62
C HIS A 123 -7.31 22.21 22.42
N ILE A 124 -7.53 23.46 21.96
CA ILE A 124 -8.87 23.93 21.59
C ILE A 124 -9.45 23.08 20.44
N ALA A 125 -8.61 22.67 19.48
CA ALA A 125 -9.06 21.78 18.41
C ALA A 125 -9.44 20.39 18.92
N GLU A 126 -8.78 19.88 19.96
CA GLU A 126 -9.14 18.61 20.61
C GLU A 126 -10.44 18.75 21.41
N ASP A 127 -10.55 19.76 22.28
CA ASP A 127 -11.75 20.04 23.08
C ASP A 127 -12.99 20.26 22.20
N ALA A 128 -12.81 20.86 21.01
CA ALA A 128 -13.91 21.08 20.07
C ALA A 128 -14.51 19.78 19.52
N LEU A 129 -13.76 18.68 19.47
CA LEU A 129 -14.28 17.40 18.99
C LEU A 129 -15.36 16.85 19.93
N ASP A 130 -15.19 17.03 21.24
CA ASP A 130 -16.16 16.57 22.26
C ASP A 130 -17.48 17.35 22.23
N LEU A 131 -17.51 18.49 21.52
CA LEU A 131 -18.69 19.32 21.35
C LEU A 131 -19.48 19.01 20.08
N ILE A 132 -18.97 18.15 19.20
CA ILE A 132 -19.69 17.69 18.01
C ILE A 132 -20.59 16.52 18.43
N GLU A 133 -21.89 16.68 18.22
CA GLU A 133 -22.87 15.64 18.54
C GLU A 133 -23.22 14.86 17.27
N VAL A 134 -23.01 13.54 17.30
CA VAL A 134 -23.34 12.65 16.18
C VAL A 134 -24.40 11.66 16.61
N GLU A 135 -25.51 11.63 15.88
CA GLU A 135 -26.59 10.67 16.07
C GLU A 135 -26.36 9.46 15.17
N TYR A 136 -26.19 8.29 15.79
CA TYR A 136 -25.95 7.02 15.11
C TYR A 136 -27.12 6.05 15.25
N GLU A 137 -27.38 5.31 14.19
CA GLU A 137 -28.12 4.04 14.26
C GLU A 137 -27.08 2.91 14.14
N VAL A 138 -26.74 2.28 15.26
CA VAL A 138 -25.69 1.24 15.31
C VAL A 138 -26.18 -0.04 14.64
N LEU A 139 -25.36 -0.57 13.74
CA LEU A 139 -25.63 -1.79 12.97
C LEU A 139 -24.70 -2.92 13.42
N GLN A 140 -25.07 -4.15 13.09
CA GLN A 140 -24.20 -5.31 13.32
C GLN A 140 -23.01 -5.27 12.36
N PRO A 141 -21.75 -5.25 12.85
CA PRO A 141 -20.58 -5.37 11.99
C PRO A 141 -20.32 -6.83 11.60
N VAL A 142 -19.59 -7.02 10.50
CA VAL A 142 -18.91 -8.27 10.14
C VAL A 142 -17.40 -8.02 10.07
N LEU A 143 -16.61 -8.82 10.77
CA LEU A 143 -15.18 -8.55 11.00
C LEU A 143 -14.26 -9.64 10.46
N ASP A 144 -14.81 -10.63 9.76
CA ASP A 144 -14.10 -11.76 9.18
C ASP A 144 -14.55 -11.94 7.73
N ALA A 145 -13.60 -12.18 6.81
CA ALA A 145 -13.91 -12.29 5.39
C ALA A 145 -14.78 -13.52 5.07
N GLN A 146 -14.50 -14.68 5.66
CA GLN A 146 -15.30 -15.88 5.40
C GLN A 146 -16.72 -15.71 5.91
N GLU A 147 -16.91 -15.04 7.05
CA GLU A 147 -18.24 -14.65 7.54
C GLU A 147 -18.94 -13.66 6.62
N ALA A 148 -18.21 -12.66 6.10
CA ALA A 148 -18.75 -11.63 5.21
C ALA A 148 -19.24 -12.20 3.87
N MET A 149 -18.62 -13.29 3.39
CA MET A 149 -19.02 -13.99 2.16
C MET A 149 -20.27 -14.88 2.33
N ARG A 150 -20.72 -15.16 3.56
CA ARG A 150 -21.88 -16.04 3.78
C ARG A 150 -23.19 -15.37 3.38
N ALA A 151 -24.13 -16.17 2.88
CA ALA A 151 -25.50 -15.72 2.64
C ALA A 151 -26.12 -15.11 3.91
N GLY A 152 -26.67 -13.91 3.78
CA GLY A 152 -27.30 -13.19 4.90
C GLY A 152 -26.35 -12.44 5.84
N ALA A 153 -25.05 -12.39 5.54
CA ALA A 153 -24.11 -11.55 6.28
C ALA A 153 -24.52 -10.06 6.23
N PRO A 154 -24.26 -9.26 7.29
CA PRO A 154 -24.45 -7.82 7.25
C PRO A 154 -23.74 -7.20 6.05
N GLN A 155 -24.49 -6.45 5.24
CA GLN A 155 -23.96 -5.83 4.02
C GLN A 155 -23.39 -4.44 4.33
N LEU A 156 -22.14 -4.21 3.95
CA LEU A 156 -21.50 -2.90 4.12
C LEU A 156 -22.05 -1.90 3.09
N HIS A 157 -22.01 -2.30 1.82
CA HIS A 157 -22.37 -1.47 0.67
C HIS A 157 -23.66 -1.98 0.02
N PRO A 158 -24.73 -1.17 0.02
CA PRO A 158 -25.97 -1.51 -0.67
C PRO A 158 -25.74 -1.72 -2.16
N GLY A 159 -26.26 -2.81 -2.72
CA GLY A 159 -26.19 -3.09 -4.16
C GLY A 159 -24.85 -3.58 -4.68
N MET A 160 -23.85 -3.78 -3.82
CA MET A 160 -22.55 -4.34 -4.25
C MET A 160 -22.71 -5.80 -4.70
N VAL A 161 -22.21 -6.09 -5.90
CA VAL A 161 -22.16 -7.42 -6.52
C VAL A 161 -20.71 -7.80 -6.83
N THR A 162 -20.43 -9.09 -6.99
CA THR A 162 -19.07 -9.54 -7.35
C THR A 162 -18.71 -9.14 -8.77
N GLN A 163 -17.50 -8.61 -8.92
CA GLN A 163 -16.88 -8.33 -10.21
C GLN A 163 -15.74 -9.32 -10.50
N GLU A 164 -15.77 -9.95 -11.67
CA GLU A 164 -14.67 -10.78 -12.17
C GLU A 164 -13.59 -9.91 -12.82
N MET A 165 -12.33 -10.20 -12.49
CA MET A 165 -11.15 -9.53 -13.04
C MET A 165 -10.33 -10.47 -13.92
N GLY A 166 -9.83 -9.97 -15.05
CA GLY A 166 -8.85 -10.68 -15.89
C GLY A 166 -7.39 -10.58 -15.41
N GLY A 167 -7.07 -9.64 -14.50
CA GLY A 167 -5.73 -9.45 -13.94
C GLY A 167 -5.49 -8.06 -13.36
N ILE A 168 -4.29 -7.80 -12.81
CA ILE A 168 -3.99 -6.56 -12.05
C ILE A 168 -3.98 -5.28 -12.90
N PHE A 169 -3.77 -5.41 -14.22
CA PHE A 169 -3.81 -4.30 -15.19
C PHE A 169 -5.03 -4.37 -16.12
N ASP A 170 -5.92 -5.34 -15.90
CA ASP A 170 -7.14 -5.44 -16.65
C ASP A 170 -8.18 -4.51 -16.02
N GLY A 171 -8.40 -3.36 -16.67
CA GLY A 171 -9.45 -2.43 -16.28
C GLY A 171 -10.86 -2.94 -16.62
N ALA A 172 -10.98 -4.05 -17.36
CA ALA A 172 -12.26 -4.66 -17.66
C ALA A 172 -12.68 -5.58 -16.51
N THR A 173 -13.65 -5.12 -15.73
CA THR A 173 -14.40 -5.94 -14.78
C THR A 173 -15.74 -6.31 -15.39
N GLY A 174 -16.15 -7.57 -15.27
CA GLY A 174 -17.52 -8.01 -15.57
C GLY A 174 -18.28 -8.28 -14.28
N GLU A 175 -19.48 -7.73 -14.12
CA GLU A 175 -20.37 -8.14 -13.04
C GLU A 175 -20.77 -9.61 -13.23
N VAL A 176 -20.67 -10.39 -12.16
CA VAL A 176 -21.12 -11.78 -12.16
C VAL A 176 -22.22 -11.96 -11.12
N GLY A 177 -23.40 -12.29 -11.64
CA GLY A 177 -24.61 -12.43 -10.84
C GLY A 177 -25.28 -11.10 -10.51
N THR A 178 -26.41 -11.19 -9.83
CA THR A 178 -27.18 -10.04 -9.34
C THR A 178 -27.39 -10.10 -7.84
N GLU A 179 -26.74 -11.04 -7.16
CA GLU A 179 -26.87 -11.24 -5.72
C GLU A 179 -25.94 -10.28 -4.98
N GLN A 180 -26.49 -9.58 -4.00
CA GLN A 180 -25.72 -8.66 -3.18
C GLN A 180 -24.76 -9.44 -2.26
N THR A 181 -23.51 -9.01 -2.20
CA THR A 181 -22.45 -9.71 -1.46
C THR A 181 -21.37 -8.76 -0.96
N ASN A 182 -20.62 -9.18 0.06
CA ASN A 182 -19.40 -8.48 0.51
C ASN A 182 -18.14 -8.93 -0.26
N ALA A 183 -18.22 -9.97 -1.11
CA ALA A 183 -17.15 -10.37 -2.03
C ALA A 183 -17.14 -9.43 -3.24
N ALA A 184 -16.41 -8.33 -3.14
CA ALA A 184 -16.41 -7.26 -4.12
C ALA A 184 -15.82 -7.70 -5.47
N LYS A 185 -14.70 -8.42 -5.44
CA LYS A 185 -13.97 -8.82 -6.65
C LYS A 185 -13.41 -10.22 -6.54
N HIS A 186 -13.26 -10.87 -7.69
CA HIS A 186 -12.69 -12.20 -7.84
C HIS A 186 -11.71 -12.23 -9.03
N VAL A 187 -10.68 -13.07 -8.91
CA VAL A 187 -9.77 -13.42 -10.01
C VAL A 187 -9.47 -14.91 -9.97
N ALA A 188 -9.38 -15.53 -11.13
CA ALA A 188 -8.94 -16.91 -11.27
C ALA A 188 -7.83 -17.01 -12.34
N PHE A 189 -6.70 -17.59 -11.97
CA PHE A 189 -5.61 -17.91 -12.89
C PHE A 189 -5.43 -19.43 -12.97
N SER A 190 -5.20 -19.94 -14.18
CA SER A 190 -5.01 -21.37 -14.40
C SER A 190 -3.98 -21.68 -15.47
N LYS A 191 -3.28 -22.80 -15.30
CA LYS A 191 -2.32 -23.38 -16.24
C LYS A 191 -2.47 -24.90 -16.19
N GLY A 192 -2.59 -25.54 -17.35
CA GLY A 192 -2.67 -27.01 -17.43
C GLY A 192 -3.97 -27.60 -16.88
N ASP A 193 -3.88 -28.83 -16.37
CA ASP A 193 -4.99 -29.61 -15.81
C ASP A 193 -4.65 -30.03 -14.38
N VAL A 194 -5.20 -29.29 -13.41
CA VAL A 194 -4.90 -29.47 -11.98
C VAL A 194 -5.38 -30.83 -11.46
N GLU A 195 -6.51 -31.34 -11.97
CA GLU A 195 -7.06 -32.64 -11.56
C GLU A 195 -6.14 -33.78 -12.02
N ALA A 196 -5.70 -33.75 -13.28
CA ALA A 196 -4.72 -34.70 -13.80
C ALA A 196 -3.38 -34.63 -13.04
N GLY A 197 -2.95 -33.42 -12.67
CA GLY A 197 -1.74 -33.22 -11.87
C GLY A 197 -1.83 -33.83 -10.47
N PHE A 198 -2.96 -33.68 -9.77
CA PHE A 198 -3.18 -34.34 -8.47
C PHE A 198 -3.31 -35.86 -8.60
N ALA A 199 -3.96 -36.36 -9.66
CA ALA A 199 -4.04 -37.80 -9.91
C ALA A 199 -2.65 -38.46 -10.14
N ALA A 200 -1.67 -37.67 -10.61
CA ALA A 200 -0.30 -38.12 -10.82
C ALA A 200 0.63 -37.95 -9.60
N ALA A 201 0.14 -37.39 -8.49
CA ALA A 201 0.91 -37.18 -7.27
C ALA A 201 0.98 -38.46 -6.41
N ASP A 202 2.11 -38.68 -5.75
CA ASP A 202 2.26 -39.75 -4.74
C ASP A 202 1.92 -39.24 -3.34
N VAL A 203 2.16 -37.95 -3.08
CA VAL A 203 1.88 -37.26 -1.81
C VAL A 203 1.15 -35.96 -2.13
N ILE A 204 0.06 -35.70 -1.42
CA ILE A 204 -0.71 -34.45 -1.50
C ILE A 204 -0.83 -33.90 -0.08
N ILE A 205 -0.57 -32.61 0.07
CA ILE A 205 -0.79 -31.88 1.34
C ILE A 205 -1.72 -30.71 1.06
N GLU A 206 -2.70 -30.54 1.95
CA GLU A 206 -3.69 -29.46 1.92
C GLU A 206 -3.75 -28.81 3.31
N ARG A 207 -3.69 -27.48 3.34
CA ARG A 207 -3.66 -26.67 4.56
C ARG A 207 -4.44 -25.37 4.38
N GLU A 208 -4.92 -24.84 5.49
CA GLU A 208 -5.51 -23.51 5.60
C GLU A 208 -4.64 -22.65 6.53
N PHE A 209 -4.47 -21.38 6.17
CA PHE A 209 -3.63 -20.42 6.89
C PHE A 209 -4.35 -19.09 7.06
N ASP A 210 -4.41 -18.61 8.30
CA ASP A 210 -4.93 -17.30 8.63
C ASP A 210 -3.81 -16.32 8.94
N THR A 211 -3.90 -15.10 8.40
CA THR A 211 -3.05 -13.97 8.80
C THR A 211 -3.90 -12.81 9.28
N ALA A 212 -3.43 -12.12 10.32
CA ALA A 212 -4.10 -10.93 10.84
C ALA A 212 -3.72 -9.69 10.00
N MET A 213 -4.55 -8.64 10.08
CA MET A 213 -4.15 -7.32 9.60
C MET A 213 -2.98 -6.77 10.43
N TYR A 214 -1.92 -6.34 9.75
CA TYR A 214 -0.76 -5.69 10.36
C TYR A 214 -0.53 -4.30 9.78
N HIS A 215 -0.27 -3.32 10.66
CA HIS A 215 0.09 -1.97 10.23
C HIS A 215 1.60 -1.85 9.98
N GLN A 216 1.99 -1.02 9.03
CA GLN A 216 3.34 -0.85 8.49
C GLN A 216 4.39 -0.40 9.53
N GLY A 217 3.94 0.19 10.63
CA GLY A 217 4.79 0.49 11.78
C GLY A 217 5.79 1.64 11.59
N TYR A 218 5.61 2.51 10.60
CA TYR A 218 6.44 3.72 10.42
C TYR A 218 6.43 4.61 11.66
N ILE A 219 7.55 5.28 11.97
CA ILE A 219 7.74 6.01 13.25
C ILE A 219 7.05 7.37 13.23
N GLU A 220 7.08 8.07 12.10
CA GLU A 220 6.41 9.37 11.95
C GLU A 220 4.93 9.17 11.58
N PRO A 221 3.96 9.66 12.37
CA PRO A 221 2.54 9.60 12.01
C PRO A 221 2.19 10.31 10.71
N HIS A 222 0.98 10.05 10.18
CA HIS A 222 0.44 10.85 9.07
C HIS A 222 0.32 12.32 9.47
N ASN A 223 0.60 13.19 8.51
CA ASN A 223 0.53 14.63 8.67
C ASN A 223 0.22 15.28 7.33
N GLY A 224 -0.33 16.48 7.39
CA GLY A 224 -0.57 17.32 6.22
C GLY A 224 -0.72 18.76 6.67
N THR A 225 -0.02 19.68 6.02
CA THR A 225 -0.26 21.11 6.15
C THR A 225 -0.70 21.65 4.81
N ALA A 226 -1.79 22.40 4.77
CA ALA A 226 -2.26 23.01 3.53
C ALA A 226 -2.43 24.52 3.68
N MET A 227 -2.17 25.25 2.60
CA MET A 227 -2.43 26.67 2.46
C MET A 227 -3.20 26.90 1.16
N TRP A 228 -4.46 27.34 1.30
CA TRP A 228 -5.30 27.76 0.18
C TRP A 228 -5.19 29.28 0.02
N ASN A 229 -4.58 29.72 -1.07
CA ASN A 229 -4.31 31.12 -1.35
C ASN A 229 -5.53 31.83 -1.94
N ALA A 230 -5.55 33.17 -1.87
CA ALA A 230 -6.63 33.99 -2.40
C ALA A 230 -6.80 33.91 -3.93
N ASP A 231 -5.81 33.38 -4.66
CA ASP A 231 -5.85 33.14 -6.11
C ASP A 231 -6.29 31.70 -6.48
N ASP A 232 -6.87 30.97 -5.52
CA ASP A 232 -7.29 29.58 -5.61
C ASP A 232 -6.17 28.59 -5.97
N ARG A 233 -4.93 28.90 -5.55
CA ARG A 233 -3.84 27.92 -5.52
C ARG A 233 -3.70 27.28 -4.15
N VAL A 234 -3.50 25.97 -4.13
CA VAL A 234 -3.32 25.17 -2.92
C VAL A 234 -1.89 24.66 -2.86
N GLN A 235 -1.20 24.95 -1.77
CA GLN A 235 0.09 24.34 -1.45
C GLN A 235 -0.10 23.35 -0.31
N VAL A 236 0.44 22.14 -0.46
CA VAL A 236 0.35 21.05 0.52
C VAL A 236 1.76 20.61 0.88
N TRP A 237 2.08 20.54 2.17
CA TRP A 237 3.28 19.89 2.70
C TRP A 237 2.85 18.59 3.38
N SER A 238 3.36 17.45 2.90
CA SER A 238 3.02 16.12 3.43
C SER A 238 4.21 15.17 3.36
N SER A 239 4.37 14.33 4.40
CA SER A 239 5.32 13.21 4.38
C SER A 239 4.71 12.05 3.57
N THR A 240 4.98 11.99 2.27
CA THR A 240 4.31 11.05 1.35
C THR A 240 5.30 10.23 0.52
N GLN A 241 4.88 9.04 0.10
CA GLN A 241 5.57 8.20 -0.89
C GLN A 241 5.17 8.56 -2.33
N GLY A 242 4.04 9.23 -2.52
CA GLY A 242 3.46 9.59 -3.82
C GLY A 242 2.97 11.04 -3.80
N GLN A 243 3.86 11.98 -4.05
CA GLN A 243 3.55 13.42 -4.03
C GLN A 243 2.61 13.83 -5.16
N PHE A 244 2.69 13.18 -6.32
CA PHE A 244 1.78 13.40 -7.44
C PHE A 244 0.39 12.81 -7.16
N GLU A 245 0.32 11.68 -6.48
CA GLU A 245 -0.91 11.02 -6.04
C GLU A 245 -1.63 11.89 -5.00
N VAL A 246 -0.90 12.45 -4.04
CA VAL A 246 -1.45 13.42 -3.08
C VAL A 246 -1.97 14.66 -3.81
N ARG A 247 -1.25 15.16 -4.82
CA ARG A 247 -1.67 16.32 -5.62
C ARG A 247 -2.98 16.04 -6.33
N ASP A 248 -3.04 14.92 -7.06
CA ASP A 248 -4.14 14.59 -7.94
C ASP A 248 -5.40 14.24 -7.12
N GLN A 249 -5.27 13.45 -6.05
CA GLN A 249 -6.38 13.15 -5.14
C GLN A 249 -6.89 14.42 -4.43
N THR A 250 -5.99 15.28 -3.93
CA THR A 250 -6.39 16.54 -3.30
C THR A 250 -7.10 17.46 -4.29
N ALA A 251 -6.61 17.56 -5.53
CA ALA A 251 -7.23 18.37 -6.57
C ALA A 251 -8.66 17.89 -6.87
N VAL A 252 -8.83 16.59 -7.14
CA VAL A 252 -10.14 16.00 -7.45
C VAL A 252 -11.11 16.16 -6.29
N LEU A 253 -10.70 15.81 -5.06
CA LEU A 253 -11.56 15.90 -3.88
C LEU A 253 -11.94 17.34 -3.55
N CYS A 254 -11.04 18.31 -3.76
CA CYS A 254 -11.34 19.73 -3.55
C CYS A 254 -12.02 20.41 -4.74
N GLY A 255 -12.30 19.70 -5.85
CA GLY A 255 -12.95 20.25 -7.04
C GLY A 255 -12.09 21.26 -7.79
N LEU A 256 -10.77 21.06 -7.79
CA LEU A 256 -9.79 21.91 -8.44
C LEU A 256 -9.16 21.22 -9.66
N PRO A 257 -8.76 21.99 -10.69
CA PRO A 257 -7.82 21.49 -11.67
C PRO A 257 -6.49 21.11 -10.99
N THR A 258 -5.87 20.01 -11.40
CA THR A 258 -4.57 19.55 -10.86
C THR A 258 -3.50 20.64 -10.85
N SER A 259 -3.48 21.52 -11.86
CA SER A 259 -2.53 22.66 -11.96
C SER A 259 -2.71 23.76 -10.92
N ARG A 260 -3.75 23.66 -10.07
CA ARG A 260 -3.99 24.54 -8.92
C ARG A 260 -3.46 23.97 -7.62
N VAL A 261 -3.01 22.72 -7.60
CA VAL A 261 -2.49 22.06 -6.41
C VAL A 261 -1.01 21.77 -6.61
N THR A 262 -0.18 22.20 -5.66
CA THR A 262 1.24 21.91 -5.61
C THR A 262 1.55 21.16 -4.32
N VAL A 263 2.21 20.01 -4.41
CA VAL A 263 2.64 19.24 -3.25
C VAL A 263 4.14 19.39 -3.06
N GLU A 264 4.50 19.89 -1.89
CA GLU A 264 5.85 20.03 -1.37
C GLU A 264 6.17 18.79 -0.52
N PRO A 265 6.98 17.84 -1.04
CA PRO A 265 7.41 16.70 -0.25
C PRO A 265 8.32 17.17 0.89
N VAL A 266 8.07 16.67 2.09
CA VAL A 266 8.97 16.79 3.25
C VAL A 266 9.68 15.47 3.48
N GLU A 267 10.72 15.45 4.33
CA GLU A 267 11.34 14.19 4.72
C GLU A 267 10.31 13.29 5.42
N ILE A 268 10.48 11.97 5.26
CA ILE A 268 9.50 10.97 5.67
C ILE A 268 10.10 10.00 6.69
N GLY A 269 9.43 9.82 7.82
CA GLY A 269 9.83 8.91 8.90
C GLY A 269 9.32 7.47 8.71
N GLY A 270 9.43 6.96 7.49
CA GLY A 270 8.93 5.65 7.06
C GLY A 270 7.53 5.71 6.44
N GLY A 271 7.21 4.69 5.63
CA GLY A 271 5.90 4.54 5.01
C GLY A 271 5.59 3.07 4.66
N PHE A 272 6.53 2.38 4.04
CA PHE A 272 6.44 0.94 3.70
C PHE A 272 5.19 0.55 2.89
N GLY A 273 4.60 1.50 2.16
CA GLY A 273 3.37 1.37 1.38
C GLY A 273 2.19 2.15 1.98
N GLY A 274 2.22 2.49 3.27
CA GLY A 274 1.08 3.10 3.97
C GLY A 274 0.88 4.59 3.74
N LYS A 275 1.84 5.30 3.12
CA LYS A 275 1.78 6.76 2.91
C LYS A 275 1.67 7.16 1.43
N THR A 276 0.78 6.51 0.68
CA THR A 276 0.52 6.78 -0.76
C THR A 276 -0.84 7.45 -1.01
N HIS A 277 -1.72 7.46 -0.01
CA HIS A 277 -3.08 7.99 -0.11
C HIS A 277 -3.26 9.23 0.75
N VAL A 278 -4.20 10.09 0.35
CA VAL A 278 -4.62 11.24 1.16
C VAL A 278 -5.54 10.81 2.29
N PHE A 279 -5.42 11.48 3.43
CA PHE A 279 -6.36 11.34 4.55
C PHE A 279 -6.79 12.69 5.11
N MET A 280 -5.84 13.61 5.26
CA MET A 280 -6.07 14.90 5.93
C MET A 280 -5.68 16.10 5.08
N GLU A 281 -4.95 15.88 3.99
CA GLU A 281 -4.52 16.92 3.05
C GLU A 281 -5.71 17.67 2.42
N PRO A 282 -6.77 16.99 1.92
CA PRO A 282 -7.94 17.68 1.36
C PRO A 282 -8.75 18.41 2.44
N ILE A 283 -8.83 17.86 3.65
CA ILE A 283 -9.50 18.48 4.80
C ILE A 283 -8.77 19.76 5.20
N ALA A 284 -7.44 19.69 5.35
CA ALA A 284 -6.61 20.85 5.66
C ALA A 284 -6.75 21.94 4.59
N ALA A 285 -6.83 21.55 3.31
CA ALA A 285 -7.02 22.49 2.21
C ALA A 285 -8.35 23.24 2.32
N LEU A 286 -9.47 22.54 2.52
CA LEU A 286 -10.78 23.17 2.67
C LEU A 286 -10.93 24.00 3.95
N LEU A 287 -10.35 23.55 5.08
CA LEU A 287 -10.29 24.36 6.30
C LEU A 287 -9.45 25.62 6.07
N SER A 288 -8.36 25.51 5.31
CA SER A 288 -7.53 26.66 4.94
C SER A 288 -8.30 27.65 4.07
N LYS A 289 -9.06 27.16 3.08
CA LYS A 289 -9.95 27.97 2.24
C LYS A 289 -10.97 28.74 3.07
N ARG A 290 -11.63 28.06 4.03
CA ARG A 290 -12.66 28.64 4.89
C ARG A 290 -12.10 29.75 5.80
N THR A 291 -10.87 29.60 6.27
CA THR A 291 -10.28 30.47 7.29
C THR A 291 -9.32 31.52 6.74
N GLY A 292 -8.87 31.37 5.48
CA GLY A 292 -7.82 32.19 4.88
C GLY A 292 -6.45 32.03 5.55
N ARG A 293 -6.24 30.93 6.29
CA ARG A 293 -5.03 30.67 7.08
C ARG A 293 -4.48 29.28 6.78
N PRO A 294 -3.15 29.04 6.86
CA PRO A 294 -2.61 27.69 6.76
C PRO A 294 -3.17 26.79 7.85
N VAL A 295 -3.52 25.54 7.51
CA VAL A 295 -4.05 24.56 8.47
C VAL A 295 -3.11 23.37 8.51
N LYS A 296 -2.69 23.00 9.72
CA LYS A 296 -1.84 21.84 9.97
C LYS A 296 -2.59 20.76 10.71
N MET A 297 -2.50 19.54 10.20
CA MET A 297 -3.06 18.34 10.79
C MET A 297 -1.95 17.31 10.99
N ILE A 298 -1.96 16.66 12.15
CA ILE A 298 -1.05 15.57 12.49
C ILE A 298 -1.89 14.53 13.22
N MET A 299 -1.83 13.28 12.80
CA MET A 299 -2.45 12.18 13.53
C MET A 299 -1.59 11.83 14.75
N THR A 300 -2.24 11.51 15.86
CA THR A 300 -1.61 10.75 16.94
C THR A 300 -1.28 9.33 16.47
N ARG A 301 -0.44 8.62 17.24
CA ARG A 301 -0.14 7.21 16.95
C ARG A 301 -1.39 6.33 16.97
N GLN A 302 -2.31 6.59 17.90
CA GLN A 302 -3.55 5.83 18.00
C GLN A 302 -4.41 6.04 16.75
N GLU A 303 -4.60 7.28 16.31
CA GLU A 303 -5.37 7.60 15.11
C GLU A 303 -4.76 6.98 13.84
N VAL A 304 -3.43 6.84 13.77
CA VAL A 304 -2.79 6.10 12.68
C VAL A 304 -3.26 4.65 12.63
N PHE A 305 -3.24 3.93 13.76
CA PHE A 305 -3.67 2.52 13.79
C PHE A 305 -5.17 2.34 13.57
N GLU A 306 -5.99 3.28 14.05
CA GLU A 306 -7.46 3.20 13.97
C GLU A 306 -8.03 3.73 12.64
N GLY A 307 -7.30 4.60 11.95
CA GLY A 307 -7.85 5.45 10.90
C GLY A 307 -7.11 5.45 9.57
N THR A 308 -6.09 4.61 9.41
CA THR A 308 -5.33 4.47 8.16
C THR A 308 -5.32 3.01 7.69
N GLY A 309 -4.67 2.72 6.56
CA GLY A 309 -4.75 1.40 5.93
C GLY A 309 -3.65 0.42 6.35
N PRO A 310 -3.93 -0.59 7.20
CA PRO A 310 -3.02 -1.71 7.43
C PRO A 310 -2.98 -2.65 6.21
N THR A 311 -2.11 -3.66 6.22
CA THR A 311 -2.22 -4.76 5.25
C THR A 311 -3.43 -5.65 5.53
N SER A 312 -3.88 -6.38 4.52
CA SER A 312 -4.98 -7.34 4.64
C SER A 312 -4.69 -8.45 5.64
N GLY A 313 -5.72 -8.82 6.41
CA GLY A 313 -5.81 -10.16 6.94
C GLY A 313 -6.23 -11.11 5.81
N THR A 314 -5.82 -12.37 5.90
CA THR A 314 -6.09 -13.35 4.84
C THR A 314 -6.54 -14.68 5.41
N HIS A 315 -7.40 -15.38 4.67
CA HIS A 315 -7.66 -16.80 4.83
C HIS A 315 -7.25 -17.52 3.54
N ASN A 316 -6.20 -18.34 3.59
CA ASN A 316 -5.60 -18.95 2.42
C ASN A 316 -5.67 -20.47 2.53
N ARG A 317 -6.35 -21.13 1.58
CA ARG A 317 -6.29 -22.59 1.42
C ARG A 317 -5.28 -22.92 0.32
N VAL A 318 -4.34 -23.82 0.61
CA VAL A 318 -3.30 -24.25 -0.34
C VAL A 318 -3.21 -25.76 -0.38
N LYS A 319 -3.17 -26.33 -1.58
CA LYS A 319 -3.05 -27.76 -1.85
C LYS A 319 -1.97 -28.01 -2.89
N ILE A 320 -0.99 -28.86 -2.57
CA ILE A 320 0.14 -29.16 -3.46
C ILE A 320 0.37 -30.67 -3.50
N GLY A 321 0.55 -31.20 -4.72
CA GLY A 321 0.85 -32.60 -4.99
C GLY A 321 2.26 -32.78 -5.54
N ALA A 322 2.97 -33.80 -5.06
CA ALA A 322 4.31 -34.14 -5.53
C ALA A 322 4.49 -35.66 -5.67
N LYS A 323 5.42 -36.04 -6.55
CA LYS A 323 5.92 -37.42 -6.68
C LYS A 323 6.94 -37.74 -5.59
N ARG A 324 7.20 -39.03 -5.38
CA ARG A 324 8.24 -39.51 -4.44
C ARG A 324 9.63 -38.97 -4.70
N ASP A 325 9.92 -38.59 -5.94
CA ASP A 325 11.22 -38.03 -6.34
C ASP A 325 11.32 -36.51 -6.09
N GLY A 326 10.27 -35.88 -5.55
CA GLY A 326 10.22 -34.45 -5.27
C GLY A 326 9.68 -33.58 -6.41
N THR A 327 9.26 -34.14 -7.55
CA THR A 327 8.64 -33.36 -8.63
C THR A 327 7.23 -32.93 -8.24
N ILE A 328 6.95 -31.62 -8.23
CA ILE A 328 5.60 -31.09 -8.01
C ILE A 328 4.76 -31.31 -9.28
N THR A 329 3.57 -31.88 -9.11
CA THR A 329 2.66 -32.22 -10.23
C THR A 329 1.46 -31.30 -10.34
N ALA A 330 1.00 -30.72 -9.22
CA ALA A 330 -0.10 -29.78 -9.17
C ALA A 330 0.02 -28.81 -7.98
N MET A 331 -0.44 -27.58 -8.18
CA MET A 331 -0.66 -26.58 -7.13
C MET A 331 -2.05 -25.96 -7.27
N ASP A 332 -2.76 -25.84 -6.17
CA ASP A 332 -4.08 -25.24 -6.09
C ASP A 332 -4.15 -24.31 -4.87
N ALA A 333 -4.69 -23.11 -5.03
CA ALA A 333 -4.84 -22.16 -3.93
C ALA A 333 -6.10 -21.30 -4.07
N GLU A 334 -6.77 -21.08 -2.94
CA GLU A 334 -7.84 -20.09 -2.78
C GLU A 334 -7.37 -19.07 -1.74
N LEU A 335 -7.31 -17.81 -2.15
CA LEU A 335 -6.77 -16.72 -1.32
C LEU A 335 -7.86 -15.67 -1.05
N ILE A 336 -8.32 -15.59 0.19
CA ILE A 336 -9.36 -14.63 0.60
C ILE A 336 -8.69 -13.48 1.34
N PHE A 337 -8.82 -12.26 0.79
CA PHE A 337 -8.23 -11.06 1.37
C PHE A 337 -9.30 -10.15 1.97
N GLU A 338 -9.08 -9.73 3.20
CA GLU A 338 -9.85 -8.64 3.80
C GLU A 338 -9.45 -7.30 3.14
N ALA A 339 -10.42 -6.59 2.59
CA ALA A 339 -10.29 -5.25 2.01
C ALA A 339 -10.48 -4.12 3.05
N GLY A 340 -11.05 -4.47 4.20
CA GLY A 340 -11.58 -3.49 5.13
C GLY A 340 -12.86 -2.85 4.56
N ALA A 341 -13.11 -1.59 4.92
CA ALA A 341 -14.40 -0.96 4.68
C ALA A 341 -14.75 -0.72 3.21
N TYR A 342 -13.79 -0.72 2.29
CA TYR A 342 -14.01 -0.48 0.86
C TYR A 342 -13.16 -1.45 0.03
N PRO A 343 -13.58 -1.80 -1.20
CA PRO A 343 -12.80 -2.66 -2.08
C PRO A 343 -11.39 -2.13 -2.37
N GLY A 344 -10.49 -3.03 -2.79
CA GLY A 344 -9.12 -2.70 -3.20
C GLY A 344 -8.02 -3.35 -2.37
N SER A 345 -8.23 -4.55 -1.82
CA SER A 345 -7.13 -5.35 -1.28
C SER A 345 -6.13 -5.76 -2.38
N PRO A 346 -4.88 -6.12 -2.05
CA PRO A 346 -3.89 -6.57 -3.03
C PRO A 346 -4.05 -8.05 -3.43
N PHE A 347 -5.27 -8.59 -3.39
CA PHE A 347 -5.56 -10.02 -3.62
C PHE A 347 -5.05 -10.53 -4.97
N THR A 348 -5.18 -9.73 -6.03
CA THR A 348 -4.69 -10.11 -7.37
C THR A 348 -3.18 -10.26 -7.40
N ALA A 349 -2.45 -9.37 -6.73
CA ALA A 349 -0.99 -9.47 -6.63
C ALA A 349 -0.57 -10.70 -5.82
N GLY A 350 -1.31 -11.01 -4.74
CA GLY A 350 -1.16 -12.24 -3.98
C GLY A 350 -1.31 -13.47 -4.87
N ALA A 351 -2.40 -13.55 -5.65
CA ALA A 351 -2.66 -14.65 -6.58
C ALA A 351 -1.58 -14.78 -7.67
N MET A 352 -1.12 -13.67 -8.25
CA MET A 352 -0.03 -13.68 -9.24
C MET A 352 1.30 -14.19 -8.67
N CYS A 353 1.58 -13.91 -7.39
CA CYS A 353 2.87 -14.23 -6.77
C CYS A 353 2.90 -15.61 -6.11
N ALA A 354 1.75 -16.12 -5.66
CA ALA A 354 1.64 -17.33 -4.84
C ALA A 354 2.52 -18.51 -5.32
N PHE A 355 2.54 -18.78 -6.62
CA PHE A 355 3.32 -19.88 -7.21
C PHE A 355 4.53 -19.41 -8.04
N GLY A 356 4.83 -18.11 -8.03
CA GLY A 356 5.91 -17.52 -8.84
C GLY A 356 7.29 -18.18 -8.70
N PRO A 357 7.70 -18.68 -7.51
CA PRO A 357 8.98 -19.36 -7.36
C PRO A 357 9.11 -20.73 -8.06
N TYR A 358 8.03 -21.31 -8.61
CA TYR A 358 8.03 -22.70 -9.08
C TYR A 358 7.60 -22.85 -10.56
N ASP A 359 8.25 -23.79 -11.26
CA ASP A 359 7.85 -24.23 -12.60
C ASP A 359 7.03 -25.52 -12.52
N VAL A 360 5.71 -25.36 -12.43
CA VAL A 360 4.76 -26.47 -12.32
C VAL A 360 3.83 -26.48 -13.54
N PRO A 361 3.53 -27.65 -14.12
CA PRO A 361 2.70 -27.74 -15.34
C PRO A 361 1.22 -27.47 -15.06
N ASN A 362 0.73 -27.79 -13.86
CA ASN A 362 -0.69 -27.71 -13.52
C ASN A 362 -0.90 -26.83 -12.28
N MET A 363 -1.54 -25.68 -12.46
CA MET A 363 -1.75 -24.71 -11.39
C MET A 363 -3.14 -24.07 -11.51
N THR A 364 -3.81 -23.88 -10.37
CA THR A 364 -4.99 -23.02 -10.24
C THR A 364 -4.80 -22.11 -9.04
N VAL A 365 -5.06 -20.81 -9.19
CA VAL A 365 -5.08 -19.89 -8.06
C VAL A 365 -6.26 -18.92 -8.19
N GLU A 366 -7.08 -18.89 -7.16
CA GLU A 366 -8.22 -17.99 -7.03
C GLU A 366 -7.96 -16.96 -5.94
N GLY A 367 -8.43 -15.73 -6.15
CA GLY A 367 -8.27 -14.64 -5.21
C GLY A 367 -9.56 -13.85 -5.04
N TRP A 368 -9.88 -13.48 -3.80
CA TRP A 368 -11.11 -12.76 -3.43
C TRP A 368 -10.80 -11.45 -2.68
N ASP A 369 -11.45 -10.36 -3.11
CA ASP A 369 -11.48 -9.07 -2.42
C ASP A 369 -12.76 -8.97 -1.58
N VAL A 370 -12.63 -8.99 -0.24
CA VAL A 370 -13.80 -9.08 0.65
C VAL A 370 -13.85 -7.90 1.61
N VAL A 371 -14.93 -7.13 1.55
CA VAL A 371 -15.12 -5.99 2.47
C VAL A 371 -15.56 -6.46 3.86
N VAL A 372 -15.01 -5.83 4.90
CA VAL A 372 -15.30 -6.11 6.31
C VAL A 372 -15.27 -4.79 7.11
N ASN A 373 -15.87 -4.75 8.30
CA ASN A 373 -15.97 -3.55 9.14
C ASN A 373 -14.66 -3.20 9.89
N LYS A 374 -13.57 -3.07 9.14
CA LYS A 374 -12.22 -2.68 9.57
C LYS A 374 -11.73 -1.50 8.68
N PRO A 375 -10.70 -0.73 9.08
CA PRO A 375 -10.14 0.30 8.22
C PRO A 375 -9.79 -0.27 6.84
N LYS A 376 -10.09 0.48 5.77
CA LYS A 376 -9.73 0.06 4.41
C LYS A 376 -8.24 -0.23 4.34
N VAL A 377 -7.86 -1.37 3.80
CA VAL A 377 -6.47 -1.77 3.72
C VAL A 377 -5.65 -0.85 2.82
N GLY A 378 -4.35 -0.79 3.10
CA GLY A 378 -3.35 -0.09 2.30
C GLY A 378 -2.21 -1.03 1.92
N ALA A 379 -1.33 -0.53 1.07
CA ALA A 379 -0.14 -1.28 0.67
C ALA A 379 0.78 -1.53 1.87
N TYR A 380 1.30 -2.76 1.98
CA TYR A 380 2.44 -3.09 2.83
C TYR A 380 3.46 -3.87 2.01
N ARG A 381 4.70 -3.38 1.97
CA ARG A 381 5.87 -3.87 1.22
C ARG A 381 5.71 -5.27 0.60
N ALA A 382 5.68 -5.29 -0.74
CA ALA A 382 5.21 -6.41 -1.57
C ALA A 382 3.72 -6.75 -1.31
N PRO A 383 2.76 -5.84 -1.60
CA PRO A 383 1.37 -6.01 -1.21
C PRO A 383 0.77 -7.37 -1.61
N GLY A 384 0.31 -8.14 -0.63
CA GLY A 384 -0.39 -9.41 -0.81
C GLY A 384 0.51 -10.64 -0.97
N ALA A 385 1.71 -10.50 -1.57
CA ALA A 385 2.60 -11.64 -1.78
C ALA A 385 3.07 -12.32 -0.49
N PRO A 386 3.53 -11.62 0.57
CA PRO A 386 3.99 -12.26 1.79
C PRO A 386 2.96 -13.20 2.43
N ALA A 387 1.68 -12.84 2.42
CA ALA A 387 0.62 -13.67 3.01
C ALA A 387 0.33 -14.91 2.16
N ALA A 388 0.28 -14.74 0.83
CA ALA A 388 0.08 -15.84 -0.11
C ALA A 388 1.28 -16.81 -0.11
N GLU A 389 2.49 -16.28 -0.20
CA GLU A 389 3.73 -17.07 -0.23
C GLU A 389 4.00 -17.75 1.12
N PHE A 390 3.63 -17.13 2.25
CA PHE A 390 3.70 -17.81 3.55
C PHE A 390 2.89 -19.11 3.55
N ALA A 391 1.66 -19.08 3.01
CA ALA A 391 0.81 -20.26 2.92
C ALA A 391 1.42 -21.32 1.98
N VAL A 392 1.90 -20.89 0.81
CA VAL A 392 2.50 -21.79 -0.19
C VAL A 392 3.80 -22.42 0.32
N GLU A 393 4.74 -21.61 0.80
CA GLU A 393 6.05 -22.08 1.27
C GLU A 393 5.95 -23.01 2.47
N SER A 394 4.91 -22.84 3.31
CA SER A 394 4.64 -23.75 4.42
C SER A 394 4.28 -25.16 3.91
N VAL A 395 3.42 -25.26 2.88
CA VAL A 395 3.05 -26.56 2.28
C VAL A 395 4.23 -27.18 1.52
N ILE A 396 5.03 -26.36 0.83
CA ILE A 396 6.27 -26.82 0.18
C ILE A 396 7.23 -27.45 1.20
N ASP A 397 7.42 -26.80 2.35
CA ASP A 397 8.31 -27.33 3.39
C ASP A 397 7.78 -28.63 4.00
N GLU A 398 6.47 -28.73 4.25
CA GLU A 398 5.84 -29.96 4.70
C GLU A 398 5.99 -31.11 3.68
N LEU A 399 5.90 -30.81 2.38
CA LEU A 399 6.12 -31.82 1.32
C LEU A 399 7.56 -32.32 1.31
N ALA A 400 8.54 -31.41 1.39
CA ALA A 400 9.96 -31.77 1.46
C ALA A 400 10.24 -32.67 2.67
N GLN A 401 9.71 -32.30 3.85
CA GLN A 401 9.82 -33.10 5.07
C GLN A 401 9.13 -34.47 4.92
N ARG A 402 7.94 -34.53 4.32
CA ARG A 402 7.18 -35.77 4.15
C ARG A 402 7.86 -36.74 3.20
N LEU A 403 8.59 -36.23 2.22
CA LEU A 403 9.35 -36.98 1.23
C LEU A 403 10.80 -37.27 1.65
N ASP A 404 11.24 -36.74 2.80
CA ASP A 404 12.62 -36.84 3.29
C ASP A 404 13.64 -36.28 2.29
N ILE A 405 13.32 -35.13 1.70
CA ILE A 405 14.17 -34.39 0.75
C ILE A 405 14.60 -33.08 1.42
N ASP A 406 15.86 -32.69 1.23
CA ASP A 406 16.35 -31.39 1.73
C ASP A 406 15.47 -30.24 1.18
N PRO A 407 15.04 -29.29 2.03
CA PRO A 407 14.11 -28.24 1.61
C PRO A 407 14.62 -27.33 0.47
N LEU A 408 15.93 -27.11 0.34
CA LEU A 408 16.48 -26.36 -0.80
C LEU A 408 16.60 -27.24 -2.05
N GLU A 409 16.96 -28.52 -1.90
CA GLU A 409 16.99 -29.46 -3.02
C GLU A 409 15.59 -29.66 -3.63
N PHE A 410 14.55 -29.78 -2.80
CA PHE A 410 13.16 -29.86 -3.25
C PHE A 410 12.76 -28.61 -4.04
N ARG A 411 13.10 -27.41 -3.55
CA ARG A 411 12.80 -26.14 -4.23
C ARG A 411 13.58 -25.99 -5.53
N LEU A 412 14.89 -26.28 -5.52
CA LEU A 412 15.75 -26.23 -6.71
C LEU A 412 15.25 -27.15 -7.83
N LYS A 413 14.74 -28.34 -7.47
CA LYS A 413 14.17 -29.28 -8.45
C LYS A 413 12.96 -28.73 -9.18
N ASN A 414 12.18 -27.85 -8.55
CA ASN A 414 10.95 -27.29 -9.08
C ASN A 414 11.05 -25.80 -9.37
N ALA A 415 12.26 -25.23 -9.36
CA ALA A 415 12.47 -23.79 -9.40
C ALA A 415 12.04 -23.17 -10.73
N SER A 416 11.40 -22.00 -10.66
CA SER A 416 11.24 -21.16 -11.86
C SER A 416 12.58 -20.66 -12.39
N THR A 417 12.70 -20.62 -13.71
CA THR A 417 13.87 -20.10 -14.44
C THR A 417 13.44 -19.06 -15.48
N GLU A 418 14.39 -18.46 -16.18
CA GLU A 418 14.08 -17.69 -17.39
C GLU A 418 13.26 -18.55 -18.37
N GLY A 419 12.17 -18.00 -18.90
CA GLY A 419 11.23 -18.70 -19.76
C GLY A 419 10.13 -19.49 -19.04
N THR A 420 10.16 -19.63 -17.71
CA THR A 420 9.06 -20.26 -16.97
C THR A 420 7.81 -19.39 -17.06
N GLN A 421 6.68 -20.01 -17.43
CA GLN A 421 5.37 -19.37 -17.46
C GLN A 421 4.64 -19.55 -16.12
N ARG A 422 4.21 -18.44 -15.53
CA ARG A 422 3.41 -18.39 -14.30
C ARG A 422 1.92 -18.74 -14.56
N ALA A 423 1.16 -18.92 -13.48
CA ALA A 423 -0.27 -19.22 -13.55
C ALA A 423 -1.10 -18.10 -14.22
N ASP A 424 -0.70 -16.83 -14.07
CA ASP A 424 -1.32 -15.67 -14.74
C ASP A 424 -0.93 -15.54 -16.22
N GLY A 425 -0.23 -16.54 -16.78
CA GLY A 425 0.14 -16.61 -18.20
C GLY A 425 1.40 -15.81 -18.57
N ALA A 426 1.87 -14.93 -17.70
CA ALA A 426 3.10 -14.18 -17.90
C ALA A 426 4.35 -15.07 -17.80
N THR A 427 5.35 -14.76 -18.63
CA THR A 427 6.60 -15.52 -18.69
C THR A 427 7.74 -14.73 -18.07
N PHE A 428 8.55 -15.39 -17.25
CA PHE A 428 9.73 -14.77 -16.67
C PHE A 428 10.78 -14.46 -17.73
N GLY A 429 11.30 -13.22 -17.69
CA GLY A 429 12.60 -12.92 -18.30
C GLY A 429 13.74 -13.44 -17.42
N VAL A 430 14.89 -12.76 -17.46
CA VAL A 430 16.00 -13.09 -16.56
C VAL A 430 15.56 -12.97 -15.10
N ILE A 431 15.65 -14.09 -14.37
CA ILE A 431 15.37 -14.19 -12.94
C ILE A 431 16.49 -14.96 -12.25
N GLY A 432 16.74 -14.64 -10.97
CA GLY A 432 17.87 -15.19 -10.20
C GLY A 432 17.49 -16.25 -9.16
N ASN A 433 16.34 -16.93 -9.31
CA ASN A 433 15.78 -17.82 -8.28
C ASN A 433 16.69 -19.03 -7.98
N VAL A 434 17.21 -19.67 -9.02
CA VAL A 434 18.15 -20.79 -8.87
C VAL A 434 19.46 -20.33 -8.26
N GLU A 435 20.00 -19.21 -8.73
CA GLU A 435 21.27 -18.64 -8.29
C GLU A 435 21.21 -18.20 -6.82
N THR A 436 20.11 -17.60 -6.37
CA THR A 436 19.93 -17.22 -4.97
C THR A 436 19.85 -18.45 -4.07
N MET A 437 19.09 -19.48 -4.46
CA MET A 437 19.02 -20.73 -3.70
C MET A 437 20.37 -21.46 -3.63
N GLN A 438 21.11 -21.54 -4.74
CA GLN A 438 22.46 -22.12 -4.77
C GLN A 438 23.45 -21.33 -3.91
N ALA A 439 23.35 -20.00 -3.90
CA ALA A 439 24.16 -19.16 -3.01
C ALA A 439 23.85 -19.43 -1.53
N VAL A 440 22.58 -19.60 -1.16
CA VAL A 440 22.19 -19.98 0.21
C VAL A 440 22.70 -21.38 0.55
N GLN A 441 22.48 -22.37 -0.33
CA GLN A 441 22.90 -23.76 -0.14
C GLN A 441 24.43 -23.89 -0.01
N SER A 442 25.19 -23.02 -0.67
CA SER A 442 26.65 -22.98 -0.60
C SER A 442 27.21 -22.20 0.59
N SER A 443 26.37 -21.46 1.31
CA SER A 443 26.79 -20.65 2.45
C SER A 443 27.22 -21.50 3.65
N ASP A 444 28.21 -21.00 4.40
CA ASP A 444 28.64 -21.60 5.67
C ASP A 444 27.48 -21.73 6.66
N HIS A 445 26.52 -20.79 6.62
CA HIS A 445 25.36 -20.82 7.48
C HIS A 445 24.47 -22.03 7.19
N TYR A 446 24.13 -22.30 5.92
CA TYR A 446 23.30 -23.46 5.56
C TYR A 446 24.03 -24.80 5.76
N ARG A 447 25.35 -24.83 5.61
CA ARG A 447 26.14 -26.06 5.79
C ARG A 447 26.51 -26.36 7.25
N SER A 448 26.32 -25.40 8.15
CA SER A 448 26.64 -25.59 9.56
C SER A 448 25.73 -26.64 10.22
N GLU A 449 26.31 -27.42 11.15
CA GLU A 449 25.56 -28.37 11.96
C GLU A 449 24.59 -27.65 12.90
N LEU A 450 23.34 -28.12 12.96
CA LEU A 450 22.37 -27.66 13.94
C LEU A 450 22.56 -28.42 15.26
N SER A 451 23.08 -27.72 16.27
CA SER A 451 23.30 -28.25 17.62
C SER A 451 22.34 -27.65 18.65
N GLY A 452 21.82 -28.49 19.54
CA GLY A 452 20.93 -28.08 20.65
C GLY A 452 19.44 -28.37 20.39
N LYS A 453 18.68 -28.58 21.47
CA LYS A 453 17.32 -29.13 21.44
C LYS A 453 16.27 -28.24 20.75
N TYR A 454 16.46 -26.92 20.76
CA TYR A 454 15.47 -25.94 20.28
C TYR A 454 16.06 -25.04 19.20
N ARG A 455 16.83 -25.63 18.28
CA ARG A 455 17.38 -24.94 17.11
C ARG A 455 16.81 -25.55 15.85
N GLY A 456 16.43 -24.70 14.92
CA GLY A 456 15.97 -25.07 13.58
C GLY A 456 16.53 -24.10 12.55
N ARG A 457 16.41 -24.48 11.29
CA ARG A 457 16.68 -23.64 10.14
C ARG A 457 15.50 -23.78 9.19
N GLY A 458 14.90 -22.65 8.82
CA GLY A 458 13.87 -22.59 7.79
C GLY A 458 14.43 -21.94 6.54
N VAL A 459 13.89 -22.33 5.39
CA VAL A 459 14.13 -21.69 4.09
C VAL A 459 12.80 -21.44 3.41
N ALA A 460 12.76 -20.40 2.59
CA ALA A 460 11.62 -20.06 1.77
C ALA A 460 12.11 -19.35 0.51
N SER A 461 11.39 -19.54 -0.59
CA SER A 461 11.53 -18.77 -1.82
C SER A 461 10.36 -17.81 -1.95
N GLY A 462 10.61 -16.61 -2.47
CA GLY A 462 9.59 -15.59 -2.66
C GLY A 462 9.78 -14.80 -3.93
N PHE A 463 8.69 -14.29 -4.46
CA PHE A 463 8.60 -13.56 -5.71
C PHE A 463 7.75 -12.29 -5.54
N TRP A 464 8.29 -11.19 -6.06
CA TRP A 464 7.52 -9.97 -6.25
C TRP A 464 7.86 -9.39 -7.60
N PHE A 465 6.85 -9.06 -8.39
CA PHE A 465 7.06 -8.40 -9.69
C PHE A 465 7.48 -6.95 -9.48
N ASN A 466 8.30 -6.43 -10.39
CA ASN A 466 8.63 -5.00 -10.41
C ASN A 466 7.62 -4.27 -11.29
N VAL A 467 7.11 -3.15 -10.79
CA VAL A 467 6.29 -2.22 -11.56
C VAL A 467 7.10 -0.95 -11.81
N GLY A 468 7.07 -0.47 -13.04
CA GLY A 468 7.64 0.82 -13.43
C GLY A 468 6.55 1.71 -13.99
N PHE A 469 6.47 2.94 -13.48
CA PHE A 469 5.58 3.97 -13.99
C PHE A 469 6.38 5.12 -14.60
N THR A 470 5.68 6.17 -15.03
CA THR A 470 6.31 7.37 -15.58
C THR A 470 7.18 8.04 -14.53
N SER A 471 8.43 8.34 -14.88
CA SER A 471 9.36 9.07 -14.02
C SER A 471 10.06 10.18 -14.80
N ALA A 472 10.30 11.30 -14.13
CA ALA A 472 11.02 12.44 -14.68
C ALA A 472 12.19 12.84 -13.78
N ALA A 473 13.29 13.24 -14.43
CA ALA A 473 14.44 13.84 -13.78
C ALA A 473 15.05 14.91 -14.70
N HIS A 474 15.53 16.01 -14.12
CA HIS A 474 16.21 17.08 -14.84
C HIS A 474 17.61 17.28 -14.27
N ALA A 475 18.62 17.31 -15.14
CA ALA A 475 19.99 17.61 -14.76
C ALA A 475 20.41 18.97 -15.31
N SER A 476 21.01 19.81 -14.47
CA SER A 476 21.57 21.11 -14.86
C SER A 476 23.03 21.18 -14.44
N VAL A 477 23.91 21.47 -15.40
CA VAL A 477 25.35 21.64 -15.17
C VAL A 477 25.63 23.08 -14.77
N HIS A 478 26.30 23.25 -13.64
CA HIS A 478 26.70 24.55 -13.12
C HIS A 478 28.05 25.00 -13.68
N ALA A 479 28.34 26.29 -13.55
CA ALA A 479 29.58 26.88 -14.06
C ALA A 479 30.85 26.32 -13.40
N ASP A 480 30.74 25.75 -12.20
CA ASP A 480 31.83 25.07 -11.47
C ASP A 480 32.00 23.59 -11.84
N GLY A 481 31.17 23.08 -12.77
CA GLY A 481 31.19 21.70 -13.22
C GLY A 481 30.38 20.72 -12.36
N THR A 482 29.74 21.18 -11.28
CA THR A 482 28.79 20.36 -10.51
C THR A 482 27.44 20.26 -11.21
N VAL A 483 26.59 19.32 -10.79
CA VAL A 483 25.29 19.06 -11.41
C VAL A 483 24.19 19.09 -10.36
N SER A 484 23.13 19.87 -10.58
CA SER A 484 21.85 19.67 -9.87
C SER A 484 21.06 18.59 -10.58
N LEU A 485 20.67 17.53 -9.87
CA LEU A 485 19.81 16.47 -10.37
C LEU A 485 18.46 16.54 -9.66
N VAL A 486 17.47 17.12 -10.32
CA VAL A 486 16.11 17.26 -9.83
C VAL A 486 15.32 16.00 -10.14
N LEU A 487 14.61 15.46 -9.14
CA LEU A 487 13.93 14.17 -9.17
C LEU A 487 12.45 14.33 -8.80
N GLY A 488 11.57 13.68 -9.57
CA GLY A 488 10.14 13.58 -9.25
C GLY A 488 9.77 12.42 -8.32
N SER A 489 10.66 11.43 -8.15
CA SER A 489 10.40 10.29 -7.28
C SER A 489 10.66 10.65 -5.82
N ALA A 490 9.70 10.35 -4.93
CA ALA A 490 9.89 10.49 -3.49
C ALA A 490 11.10 9.67 -3.00
N ASP A 491 11.88 10.22 -2.06
CA ASP A 491 13.00 9.51 -1.45
C ASP A 491 12.65 8.98 -0.06
N ILE A 492 12.26 7.72 -0.04
CA ILE A 492 11.83 7.01 1.17
C ILE A 492 12.93 6.13 1.77
N GLY A 493 14.12 6.08 1.16
CA GLY A 493 15.11 5.05 1.51
C GLY A 493 16.47 5.10 0.82
N GLY A 494 16.69 5.98 -0.15
CA GLY A 494 17.97 6.17 -0.83
C GLY A 494 17.86 6.42 -2.34
N SER A 495 16.70 6.81 -2.87
CA SER A 495 16.52 7.04 -4.32
C SER A 495 17.40 8.19 -4.82
N ARG A 496 17.59 9.26 -4.03
CA ARG A 496 18.55 10.34 -4.33
C ARG A 496 19.94 9.80 -4.59
N ALA A 497 20.43 8.94 -3.69
CA ALA A 497 21.76 8.34 -3.81
C ALA A 497 21.84 7.39 -5.02
N ALA A 498 20.84 6.52 -5.20
CA ALA A 498 20.82 5.56 -6.30
C ALA A 498 20.80 6.26 -7.68
N LEU A 499 19.94 7.26 -7.85
CA LEU A 499 19.82 8.01 -9.10
C LEU A 499 21.03 8.90 -9.36
N ALA A 500 21.62 9.51 -8.33
CA ALA A 500 22.89 10.23 -8.45
C ALA A 500 24.04 9.30 -8.88
N MET A 501 24.12 8.07 -8.33
CA MET A 501 25.11 7.08 -8.76
C MET A 501 24.93 6.70 -10.23
N GLN A 502 23.69 6.45 -10.66
CA GLN A 502 23.39 6.11 -12.06
C GLN A 502 23.77 7.24 -13.01
N PHE A 503 23.43 8.49 -12.65
CA PHE A 503 23.78 9.67 -13.43
C PHE A 503 25.30 9.87 -13.49
N ALA A 504 25.99 9.82 -12.34
CA ALA A 504 27.44 10.00 -12.26
C ALA A 504 28.20 8.94 -13.07
N GLU A 505 27.81 7.68 -12.97
CA GLU A 505 28.38 6.57 -13.74
C GLU A 505 28.20 6.80 -15.25
N THR A 506 26.99 7.20 -15.66
CA THR A 506 26.66 7.44 -17.07
C THR A 506 27.48 8.60 -17.65
N MET A 507 27.66 9.66 -16.86
CA MET A 507 28.39 10.86 -17.28
C MET A 507 29.90 10.76 -17.08
N GLY A 508 30.39 9.71 -16.38
CA GLY A 508 31.81 9.53 -16.08
C GLY A 508 32.36 10.56 -15.10
N ILE A 509 31.53 11.10 -14.21
CA ILE A 509 31.91 12.10 -13.19
C ILE A 509 31.90 11.49 -11.78
N ALA A 510 32.46 12.23 -10.82
CA ALA A 510 32.41 11.83 -9.42
C ALA A 510 30.97 11.89 -8.87
N TYR A 511 30.65 10.99 -7.94
CA TYR A 511 29.35 11.00 -7.25
C TYR A 511 29.11 12.32 -6.53
N GLU A 512 30.15 12.86 -5.90
CA GLU A 512 30.15 14.10 -5.12
C GLU A 512 29.93 15.35 -5.99
N ALA A 513 30.06 15.23 -7.31
CA ALA A 513 29.75 16.31 -8.24
C ALA A 513 28.24 16.40 -8.54
N VAL A 514 27.44 15.42 -8.10
CA VAL A 514 25.98 15.37 -8.34
C VAL A 514 25.23 15.71 -7.06
N ASN A 515 24.38 16.73 -7.15
CA ASN A 515 23.52 17.21 -6.07
C ASN A 515 22.05 16.79 -6.35
N PRO A 516 21.61 15.61 -5.87
CA PRO A 516 20.24 15.15 -6.08
C PRO A 516 19.23 15.81 -5.14
N LEU A 517 18.12 16.28 -5.70
CA LEU A 517 17.05 16.97 -4.99
C LEU A 517 15.69 16.35 -5.37
N VAL A 518 14.88 16.05 -4.37
CA VAL A 518 13.44 15.79 -4.59
C VAL A 518 12.74 17.13 -4.49
N VAL A 519 11.96 17.48 -5.51
CA VAL A 519 11.29 18.78 -5.59
C VAL A 519 9.78 18.61 -5.61
N ASN A 520 9.06 19.73 -5.49
CA ASN A 520 7.61 19.75 -5.60
C ASN A 520 7.09 19.34 -6.98
N THR A 521 5.79 19.09 -7.03
CA THR A 521 5.08 18.62 -8.22
C THR A 521 4.99 19.63 -9.37
N ASP A 522 5.39 20.89 -9.17
CA ASP A 522 5.43 21.92 -10.23
C ASP A 522 6.84 22.09 -10.81
N SER A 523 7.86 21.52 -10.16
CA SER A 523 9.27 21.72 -10.50
C SER A 523 9.89 20.56 -11.28
N VAL A 524 9.13 19.49 -11.52
CA VAL A 524 9.56 18.30 -12.27
C VAL A 524 8.34 17.52 -12.77
N GLY A 525 8.44 16.99 -14.00
CA GLY A 525 7.38 16.21 -14.64
C GLY A 525 6.50 17.06 -15.53
#